data_AF-C1KC08-F1
#
_entry.id   AF-C1KC08-F1
#
_cell.length_a   1.000
_cell.length_b   1.000
_cell.length_c   1.000
_cell.angle_alpha   90.00
_cell.angle_beta   90.00
_cell.angle_gamma   90.00
#
_symmetry.space_group_name_H-M   'P 1'
#
loop_
_entity.id
_entity.type
_entity.pdbx_description
1 polymer ?
#
loop_
_entity_poly.entity_id
_entity_poly.type
_entity_poly.pdbx_seq_one_letter_code
_entity_poly.pdbx_strand_id
1 'polypeptide(L)' 'MSSTLSPTDFDSLEIQGQYSDINNRWDLPDSDWDNDSSSARLFERSRIKALA' A
#
# COMPACT_ATOMS: atom_id res chain seq x y z
N MET A 1 8.12 -19.34 -30.77
CA MET A 1 6.67 -19.08 -30.64
C MET A 1 6.54 -17.66 -30.13
N SER A 2 6.01 -16.74 -30.95
CA SER A 2 5.81 -15.35 -30.52
C SER A 2 4.50 -15.30 -29.74
N SER A 3 4.56 -15.14 -28.41
CA SER A 3 3.37 -14.91 -27.61
C SER A 3 2.84 -13.52 -27.94
N THR A 4 1.81 -13.45 -28.78
CA THR A 4 1.07 -12.22 -29.02
C THR A 4 0.27 -11.92 -27.76
N LEU A 5 0.82 -11.09 -26.87
CA LEU A 5 0.06 -10.56 -25.75
C LEU A 5 -1.17 -9.85 -26.31
N SER A 6 -2.34 -10.28 -25.85
CA SER A 6 -3.59 -9.64 -26.24
C SER A 6 -3.64 -8.25 -25.63
N PRO A 7 -4.38 -7.30 -26.23
CA PRO A 7 -4.57 -5.98 -25.65
C PRO A 7 -5.06 -6.02 -24.19
N THR A 8 -5.81 -7.05 -23.81
CA THR A 8 -6.31 -7.28 -22.44
C THR A 8 -5.22 -7.71 -21.47
N ASP A 9 -4.15 -8.36 -21.94
CA ASP A 9 -3.02 -8.74 -21.08
C ASP A 9 -2.21 -7.52 -20.65
N PHE A 10 -2.09 -6.51 -21.53
CA PHE A 10 -1.46 -5.23 -21.20
C PHE A 10 -2.24 -4.48 -20.10
N ASP A 11 -3.57 -4.42 -20.24
CA ASP A 11 -4.46 -3.82 -19.25
C ASP A 11 -4.37 -4.56 -17.90
N SER A 12 -4.28 -5.89 -17.94
CA SER A 12 -4.11 -6.73 -16.75
C SER A 12 -2.76 -6.47 -16.04
N LEU A 13 -1.68 -6.28 -16.80
CA LEU A 13 -0.35 -5.94 -16.28
C LEU A 13 -0.31 -4.53 -15.67
N GLU A 14 -0.97 -3.57 -16.32
CA GLU A 14 -1.08 -2.19 -15.82
C GLU A 14 -1.84 -2.14 -14.49
N ILE A 15 -2.98 -2.83 -14.42
CA ILE A 15 -3.77 -2.97 -13.18
C ILE A 15 -2.93 -3.63 -12.08
N GLN A 16 -2.21 -4.71 -12.38
CA GLN A 16 -1.35 -5.36 -11.39
C GLN A 16 -0.26 -4.42 -10.84
N GLY A 17 0.34 -3.59 -11.71
CA GLY A 17 1.30 -2.57 -11.28
C GLY A 17 0.68 -1.52 -10.36
N GLN A 18 -0.52 -1.03 -10.69
CA GLN A 18 -1.20 0.00 -9.91
C GLN A 18 -1.56 -0.44 -8.49
N TYR A 19 -1.87 -1.72 -8.29
CA TYR A 19 -2.29 -2.26 -6.99
C TYR A 19 -1.19 -3.07 -6.28
N SER A 20 0.02 -3.17 -6.85
CA SER A 20 1.13 -3.94 -6.26
C SER A 20 1.40 -3.54 -4.81
N ASP A 21 1.48 -2.23 -4.54
CA ASP A 21 1.77 -1.72 -3.19
C ASP A 21 0.63 -2.03 -2.20
N ILE A 22 -0.61 -1.99 -2.68
CA ILE A 22 -1.80 -2.27 -1.85
C ILE A 22 -1.91 -3.77 -1.57
N ASN A 23 -1.59 -4.62 -2.53
CA ASN A 23 -1.65 -6.08 -2.39
C ASN A 23 -0.55 -6.58 -1.44
N ASN A 24 0.66 -6.03 -1.54
CA ASN A 24 1.78 -6.38 -0.67
C ASN A 24 1.75 -5.62 0.68
N ARG A 25 0.69 -4.83 0.94
CA ARG A 25 0.58 -4.00 2.14
C ARG A 25 0.72 -4.81 3.43
N TRP A 26 0.21 -6.04 3.45
CA TRP A 26 0.27 -6.93 4.61
C TRP A 26 1.60 -7.68 4.74
N ASP A 27 2.40 -7.72 3.68
CA ASP A 27 3.74 -8.33 3.68
C ASP A 27 4.83 -7.34 4.12
N LEU A 28 4.47 -6.07 4.32
CA LEU A 28 5.35 -5.07 4.91
C LEU A 28 5.64 -5.41 6.37
N PRO A 29 6.89 -5.28 6.83
CA PRO A 29 7.24 -5.55 8.22
C PRO A 29 6.46 -4.63 9.17
N ASP A 30 6.05 -5.16 10.32
CA ASP A 30 5.25 -4.44 11.34
C ASP A 30 5.89 -3.08 11.74
N SER A 31 7.21 -2.95 11.61
CA SER A 31 7.94 -1.70 11.85
C SER A 31 7.55 -0.54 10.94
N ASP A 32 7.09 -0.81 9.72
CA ASP A 32 6.67 0.22 8.77
C ASP A 32 5.24 0.72 9.07
N TRP A 33 4.40 -0.13 9.66
CA TRP A 33 3.04 0.21 10.10
C TRP A 33 3.05 1.18 11.29
N ASP A 34 4.03 1.02 12.18
CA ASP A 34 4.22 1.82 13.40
C ASP A 34 5.11 3.07 13.19
N ASN A 35 5.35 3.47 11.94
CA ASN A 35 6.09 4.68 11.59
C ASN A 35 5.47 5.94 12.26
N ASP A 36 6.32 6.86 12.75
CA ASP A 36 5.95 8.15 13.37
C ASP A 36 4.99 8.99 12.51
N SER A 37 5.07 8.84 11.17
CA SER A 37 4.21 9.54 10.22
C SER A 37 2.95 8.78 9.81
N SER A 38 2.75 7.55 10.30
CA SER A 38 1.55 6.74 10.05
C SER A 38 0.30 7.42 10.60
N SER A 39 -0.82 7.29 9.89
CA SER A 39 -2.09 7.91 10.29
C SER A 39 -2.57 7.42 11.67
N ALA A 40 -2.33 6.15 12.01
CA ALA A 40 -2.64 5.59 13.32
C ALA A 40 -1.86 6.29 14.45
N ARG A 41 -0.58 6.55 14.23
CA ARG A 41 0.28 7.21 15.22
C ARG A 41 0.01 8.71 15.32
N LEU A 42 -0.34 9.36 14.21
CA LEU A 42 -0.84 10.74 14.21
C LEU A 42 -2.15 10.88 15.00
N PHE A 43 -3.06 9.90 14.86
CA PHE A 43 -4.30 9.86 15.64
C PHE A 43 -4.03 9.69 17.14
N GLU A 44 -3.16 8.78 17.55
CA GLU A 44 -2.84 8.61 18.97
C GLU A 44 -2.16 9.87 19.55
N ARG A 45 -1.28 10.52 18.79
CA ARG A 45 -0.68 11.81 19.19
C ARG A 45 -1.72 12.93 19.28
N SER A 46 -2.68 13.00 18.35
CA SER A 46 -3.74 14.02 18.40
C SER A 46 -4.66 13.80 19.61
N ARG A 47 -4.97 12.53 19.91
CA ARG A 47 -5.71 12.12 21.11
C ARG A 47 -5.00 12.53 22.39
N ILE A 48 -3.70 12.24 22.53
CA ILE A 48 -2.92 12.64 23.71
C ILE A 48 -2.92 14.17 23.86
N LYS A 49 -2.69 14.92 22.76
CA LYS A 49 -2.68 16.39 22.79
C LYS A 49 -4.01 17.02 23.21
N ALA A 50 -5.14 16.37 22.92
CA ALA A 50 -6.46 16.85 23.32
C ALA A 50 -6.79 16.55 24.79
N LEU A 51 -6.06 15.63 25.41
CA LEU A 51 -6.28 15.15 26.79
C LEU A 51 -5.26 15.70 27.81
N ALA A 52 -4.23 16.41 27.34
CA ALA A 52 -3.14 16.96 28.15
C ALA A 52 -3.36 18.43 28.54
#